data_AF-A0A838GLT7-F1
#
_entry.id   AF-A0A838GLT7-F1
#
_cell.length_a   1.000
_cell.length_b   1.000
_cell.length_c   1.000
_cell.angle_alpha   90.00
_cell.angle_beta   90.00
_cell.angle_gamma   90.00
#
_symmetry.space_group_name_H-M   'P 1'
#
loop_
_entity.id
_entity.type
_entity.pdbx_description
1 polymer ?
#
loop_
_entity_poly.entity_id
_entity_poly.type
_entity_poly.pdbx_seq_one_letter_code
_entity_poly.pdbx_strand_id
1 'polypeptide(L)'
;MSLQGMMSRGLQLWNEPVFTDNFQMEAEGGAVVGIVSDGELLLTTEINAALRQYKGMLEELQKYNTPGKLRNLKMSQGDAISALSARDAIARAEDLVSLVRNVQSLTTYLAEAQGNLPPHHPWSNAAAAARRTLIDEVRRFGRGAAGARPETAMTGDLQRLKNDYIAAYATLHREAVLGAGDDERRRGLYDDPRLKAMDAMATIDLLGKNTGELDGWKEAIRSIPTCREFHEGLVASSPTCPSCHYRPSQRQTSSPAASILANLDDRLTTLHANWRRALRSNLESDAARASLANMPMERAPVDAFLAGSDDDPTLPAGFANAATTALRGLEALPIQVADVVAALENGGLPCTVDEFKDRFDEFVRATMRGHDPRGTRLTLERSVAQILAAAD
;
A
#
# COMPACT_ATOMS: atom_id res chain seq x y z
N MET A 1 -10.20 -20.34 38.10
CA MET A 1 -9.07 -19.54 38.65
C MET A 1 -9.57 -18.90 39.94
N SER A 2 -8.83 -18.96 41.05
CA SER A 2 -9.27 -18.35 42.31
C SER A 2 -9.17 -16.82 42.25
N LEU A 3 -10.07 -16.10 42.94
CA LEU A 3 -10.07 -14.63 43.01
C LEU A 3 -8.70 -14.09 43.38
N GLN A 4 -8.07 -14.67 44.41
CA GLN A 4 -6.74 -14.31 44.88
C GLN A 4 -5.65 -14.46 43.80
N GLY A 5 -5.75 -15.48 42.94
CA GLY A 5 -4.84 -15.65 41.81
C GLY A 5 -5.02 -14.59 40.72
N MET A 6 -6.25 -14.09 40.52
CA MET A 6 -6.53 -13.01 39.56
C MET A 6 -6.01 -11.68 40.08
N MET A 7 -6.18 -11.43 41.38
CA MET A 7 -5.63 -10.26 42.04
C MET A 7 -4.11 -10.21 41.98
N SER A 8 -3.43 -11.35 42.19
CA SER A 8 -1.97 -11.42 42.13
C SER A 8 -1.38 -11.20 40.73
N ARG A 9 -2.14 -11.44 39.66
CA ARG A 9 -1.68 -11.23 38.28
C ARG A 9 -1.83 -9.78 37.81
N GLY A 10 -2.58 -8.96 38.55
CA GLY A 10 -2.97 -7.62 38.14
C GLY A 10 -4.06 -7.67 37.06
N LEU A 11 -5.24 -7.13 37.36
CA LEU A 11 -6.25 -6.88 36.34
C LEU A 11 -5.81 -5.70 35.49
N GLN A 12 -5.82 -5.88 34.17
CA GLN A 12 -5.53 -4.84 33.21
C GLN A 12 -6.70 -4.66 32.27
N LEU A 13 -6.90 -3.42 31.86
CA LEU A 13 -7.92 -3.05 30.91
C LEU A 13 -7.32 -1.98 30.00
N TRP A 14 -7.42 -2.18 28.68
CA TRP A 14 -6.84 -1.25 27.69
C TRP A 14 -5.35 -0.93 27.96
N ASN A 15 -4.57 -1.96 28.30
CA ASN A 15 -3.15 -1.88 28.67
C ASN A 15 -2.84 -1.03 29.92
N GLU A 16 -3.85 -0.65 30.71
CA GLU A 16 -3.69 0.07 31.97
C GLU A 16 -4.10 -0.82 33.16
N PRO A 17 -3.39 -0.74 34.30
CA PRO A 17 -3.75 -1.51 35.48
C PRO A 17 -5.02 -0.94 36.13
N VAL A 18 -5.96 -1.84 36.43
CA VAL A 18 -7.21 -1.50 37.15
C VAL A 18 -6.87 -1.17 38.61
N PHE A 19 -6.05 -1.99 39.23
CA PHE A 19 -5.53 -1.75 40.58
C PHE A 19 -4.33 -0.81 40.55
N THR A 20 -4.27 0.07 41.53
CA THR A 20 -3.23 1.10 41.65
C THR A 20 -2.50 0.91 42.96
N ASP A 21 -1.67 -0.13 43.03
CA ASP A 21 -0.84 -0.41 44.21
C ASP A 21 0.48 0.42 44.19
N ASN A 22 0.76 1.12 43.09
CA ASN A 22 1.92 2.00 42.94
C ASN A 22 1.50 3.46 43.15
N PHE A 23 1.94 4.03 44.26
CA PHE A 23 1.77 5.45 44.58
C PHE A 23 3.04 6.23 44.19
N GLN A 24 2.89 7.44 43.64
CA GLN A 24 3.98 8.42 43.65
C GLN A 24 3.87 9.24 44.93
N MET A 25 4.89 9.17 45.78
CA MET A 25 4.98 9.97 47.00
C MET A 25 5.62 11.31 46.68
N GLU A 26 4.90 12.40 46.90
CA GLU A 26 5.50 13.73 46.92
C GLU A 26 6.21 13.94 48.25
N ALA A 27 7.52 14.16 48.19
CA ALA A 27 8.34 14.48 49.35
C ALA A 27 8.85 15.91 49.24
N GLU A 28 8.41 16.78 50.15
CA GLU A 28 9.06 18.08 50.41
C GLU A 28 9.86 17.97 51.71
N GLY A 29 11.15 18.32 51.66
CA GLY A 29 11.99 18.39 52.86
C GLY A 29 12.18 17.06 53.62
N GLY A 30 11.99 15.90 52.96
CA GLY A 30 12.13 14.59 53.61
C GLY A 30 10.89 14.11 54.38
N ALA A 31 9.80 14.86 54.34
CA ALA A 31 8.48 14.42 54.79
C ALA A 31 7.61 14.08 53.57
N VAL A 32 6.84 12.99 53.65
CA VAL A 32 5.83 12.67 52.63
C VAL A 32 4.66 13.65 52.83
N VAL A 33 4.49 14.60 51.91
CA VAL A 33 3.48 15.68 52.02
C VAL A 33 2.19 15.30 51.28
N GLY A 34 2.23 14.31 50.39
CA GLY A 34 1.03 13.79 49.73
C GLY A 34 1.26 12.49 48.95
N ILE A 35 0.18 11.74 48.75
CA ILE A 35 0.11 10.68 47.75
C ILE A 35 -0.48 11.32 46.48
N VAL A 36 0.33 11.46 45.44
CA VAL A 36 -0.17 11.90 44.12
C VAL A 36 -0.78 10.68 43.45
N SER A 37 -2.09 10.73 43.27
CA SER A 37 -2.84 9.77 42.50
C SER A 37 -3.73 10.54 41.52
N ASP A 38 -3.53 10.32 40.23
CA ASP A 38 -4.50 10.70 39.21
C ASP A 38 -5.73 9.78 39.34
N GLY A 39 -6.64 10.15 40.25
CA GLY A 39 -7.91 9.49 40.45
C GLY A 39 -8.05 8.75 41.78
N GLU A 40 -9.26 8.22 42.02
CA GLU A 40 -9.56 7.44 43.21
C GLU A 40 -8.97 6.02 43.07
N LEU A 41 -8.10 5.65 44.02
CA LEU A 41 -7.33 4.40 44.03
C LEU A 41 -8.22 3.18 44.33
N LEU A 42 -7.91 2.02 43.74
CA LEU A 42 -8.46 0.72 44.13
C LEU A 42 -7.31 -0.21 44.47
N LEU A 43 -7.24 -0.68 45.72
CA LEU A 43 -6.07 -1.35 46.27
C LEU A 43 -6.26 -2.86 46.37
N THR A 44 -5.29 -3.62 45.89
CA THR A 44 -5.29 -5.07 46.00
C THR A 44 -5.16 -5.52 47.46
N THR A 45 -4.54 -4.70 48.31
CA THR A 45 -4.34 -4.97 49.74
C THR A 45 -5.65 -4.97 50.52
N GLU A 46 -6.59 -4.08 50.19
CA GLU A 46 -7.90 -3.98 50.84
C GLU A 46 -8.73 -5.24 50.62
N ILE A 47 -8.78 -5.73 49.38
CA ILE A 47 -9.53 -6.93 49.03
C ILE A 47 -8.87 -8.17 49.65
N ASN A 48 -7.53 -8.24 49.68
CA ASN A 48 -6.82 -9.33 50.36
C ASN A 48 -7.04 -9.33 51.88
N ALA A 49 -7.21 -8.16 52.50
CA ALA A 49 -7.54 -8.05 53.91
C ALA A 49 -8.96 -8.56 54.19
N ALA A 50 -9.93 -8.15 53.37
CA ALA A 50 -11.31 -8.65 53.44
C ALA A 50 -11.37 -10.18 53.27
N LEU A 51 -10.63 -10.73 52.30
CA LEU A 51 -10.57 -12.16 52.06
C LEU A 51 -9.99 -12.94 53.25
N ARG A 52 -8.91 -12.44 53.86
CA ARG A 52 -8.35 -13.03 55.08
C ARG A 52 -9.31 -12.96 56.26
N GLN A 53 -9.96 -11.82 56.45
CA GLN A 53 -10.90 -11.60 57.53
C GLN A 53 -12.12 -12.54 57.42
N TYR A 54 -12.74 -12.60 56.24
CA TYR A 54 -13.91 -13.44 56.04
C TYR A 54 -13.57 -14.94 56.12
N LYS A 55 -12.43 -15.35 55.57
CA LYS A 55 -11.92 -16.72 55.71
C LYS A 55 -11.72 -17.10 57.17
N GLY A 56 -11.07 -16.24 57.96
CA GLY A 56 -10.86 -16.48 59.39
C GLY A 56 -12.18 -16.65 60.14
N MET A 57 -13.21 -15.85 59.82
CA MET A 57 -14.55 -16.03 60.40
C MET A 57 -15.13 -17.42 60.06
N LEU A 58 -15.06 -17.85 58.80
CA LEU A 58 -15.56 -19.16 58.38
C LEU A 58 -14.81 -20.31 59.10
N GLU A 59 -13.49 -20.21 59.24
CA GLU A 59 -12.65 -21.19 59.94
C GLU A 59 -12.97 -21.23 61.46
N GLU A 60 -13.24 -20.09 62.09
CA GLU A 60 -13.71 -20.06 63.48
C GLU A 60 -15.09 -20.69 63.63
N LEU A 61 -16.04 -20.37 62.74
CA LEU A 61 -17.40 -20.90 62.78
C LEU A 61 -17.45 -22.42 62.59
N GLN A 62 -16.52 -23.01 61.83
CA GLN A 62 -16.42 -24.47 61.67
C GLN A 62 -16.25 -25.21 63.01
N LYS A 63 -15.65 -24.57 64.02
CA LYS A 63 -15.47 -25.17 65.36
C LYS A 63 -16.81 -25.34 66.08
N TYR A 64 -17.82 -24.54 65.74
CA TYR A 64 -19.12 -24.47 66.41
C TYR A 64 -20.21 -25.28 65.71
N ASN A 65 -19.95 -26.57 65.50
CA ASN A 65 -20.81 -27.47 64.70
C ASN A 65 -21.90 -28.24 65.49
N THR A 66 -22.14 -27.88 66.76
CA THR A 66 -23.19 -28.50 67.60
C THR A 66 -23.88 -27.45 68.46
N PRO A 67 -25.12 -27.67 68.93
CA PRO A 67 -25.84 -26.73 69.79
C PRO A 67 -25.08 -26.38 71.08
N GLY A 68 -24.39 -27.36 71.69
CA GLY A 68 -23.59 -27.15 72.90
C GLY A 68 -22.35 -26.27 72.66
N LYS A 69 -21.69 -26.42 71.51
CA LYS A 69 -20.56 -25.56 71.13
C LYS A 69 -21.04 -24.14 70.81
N LEU A 70 -22.16 -23.99 70.09
CA LEU A 70 -22.75 -22.68 69.75
C LEU A 70 -23.05 -21.83 70.98
N ARG A 71 -23.49 -22.43 72.10
CA ARG A 71 -23.69 -21.70 73.37
C ARG A 71 -22.42 -21.04 73.92
N ASN A 72 -21.24 -21.50 73.51
CA ASN A 72 -19.94 -20.97 73.92
C ASN A 72 -19.26 -20.12 72.83
N LEU A 73 -20.03 -19.62 71.85
CA LEU A 73 -19.51 -18.75 70.79
C LEU A 73 -18.92 -17.47 71.39
N LYS A 74 -17.63 -17.23 71.14
CA LYS A 74 -16.91 -16.04 71.63
C LYS A 74 -16.95 -14.84 70.69
N MET A 75 -17.56 -15.00 69.51
CA MET A 75 -17.65 -13.95 68.49
C MET A 75 -18.65 -12.88 68.92
N SER A 76 -18.24 -11.61 68.88
CA SER A 76 -19.12 -10.49 69.17
C SER A 76 -20.01 -10.15 67.97
N GLN A 77 -21.06 -9.37 68.21
CA GLN A 77 -21.87 -8.80 67.13
C GLN A 77 -21.03 -7.90 66.20
N GLY A 78 -20.06 -7.16 66.73
CA GLY A 78 -19.15 -6.33 65.94
C GLY A 78 -18.28 -7.15 64.99
N ASP A 79 -17.75 -8.29 65.47
CA ASP A 79 -16.97 -9.21 64.64
C ASP A 79 -17.82 -9.77 63.49
N ALA A 80 -19.08 -10.12 63.77
CA ALA A 80 -20.01 -10.63 62.76
C ALA A 80 -20.32 -9.56 61.69
N ILE A 81 -20.60 -8.31 62.10
CA ILE A 81 -20.86 -7.20 61.17
C ILE A 81 -19.63 -6.93 60.30
N SER A 82 -18.44 -6.91 60.89
CA SER A 82 -17.19 -6.67 60.16
C SER A 82 -16.92 -7.77 59.14
N ALA A 83 -17.15 -9.04 59.51
CA ALA A 83 -17.00 -10.15 58.59
C ALA A 83 -18.05 -10.18 57.47
N LEU A 84 -19.29 -9.72 57.73
CA LEU A 84 -20.30 -9.52 56.68
C LEU A 84 -19.90 -8.42 55.70
N SER A 85 -19.37 -7.30 56.20
CA SER A 85 -18.81 -6.24 55.34
C SER A 85 -17.65 -6.75 54.48
N ALA A 86 -16.78 -7.58 55.05
CA ALA A 86 -15.71 -8.25 54.31
C ALA A 86 -16.24 -9.19 53.23
N ARG A 87 -17.32 -9.95 53.50
CA ARG A 87 -18.00 -10.77 52.49
C ARG A 87 -18.54 -9.91 51.35
N ASP A 88 -19.18 -8.79 51.65
CA ASP A 88 -19.74 -7.90 50.64
C ASP A 88 -18.62 -7.26 49.78
N ALA A 89 -17.45 -6.98 50.37
CA ALA A 89 -16.27 -6.56 49.63
C ALA A 89 -15.72 -7.64 48.69
N ILE A 90 -15.77 -8.91 49.10
CA ILE A 90 -15.39 -10.05 48.24
C ILE A 90 -16.37 -10.18 47.07
N ALA A 91 -17.68 -10.11 47.32
CA ALA A 91 -18.70 -10.16 46.26
C ALA A 91 -18.50 -9.03 45.23
N ARG A 92 -18.22 -7.80 45.68
CA ARG A 92 -17.87 -6.68 44.78
C ARG A 92 -16.61 -6.95 43.95
N ALA A 93 -15.60 -7.59 44.54
CA ALA A 93 -14.39 -7.96 43.80
C ALA A 93 -14.67 -9.03 42.74
N GLU A 94 -15.57 -9.98 43.00
CA GLU A 94 -16.03 -10.97 42.01
C GLU A 94 -16.82 -10.31 40.87
N ASP A 95 -17.69 -9.35 41.19
CA ASP A 95 -18.41 -8.55 40.19
C ASP A 95 -17.45 -7.72 39.34
N LEU A 96 -16.44 -7.09 39.96
CA LEU A 96 -15.41 -6.34 39.25
C LEU A 96 -14.62 -7.22 38.27
N VAL A 97 -14.21 -8.41 38.71
CA VAL A 97 -13.51 -9.38 37.83
C VAL A 97 -14.41 -9.77 36.67
N SER A 98 -15.71 -9.97 36.93
CA SER A 98 -16.68 -10.29 35.89
C SER A 98 -16.83 -9.15 34.89
N LEU A 99 -16.98 -7.91 35.37
CA LEU A 99 -17.02 -6.70 34.55
C LEU A 99 -15.79 -6.59 33.64
N VAL A 100 -14.57 -6.66 34.21
CA VAL A 100 -13.32 -6.57 33.45
C VAL A 100 -13.25 -7.64 32.37
N ARG A 101 -13.61 -8.89 32.71
CA ARG A 101 -13.64 -10.00 31.75
C ARG A 101 -14.63 -9.75 30.61
N ASN A 102 -15.81 -9.20 30.91
CA ASN A 102 -16.86 -8.98 29.92
C ASN A 102 -16.48 -7.88 28.92
N VAL A 103 -15.75 -6.84 29.35
CA VAL A 103 -15.29 -5.74 28.47
C VAL A 103 -13.91 -5.97 27.86
N GLN A 104 -13.21 -7.05 28.24
CA GLN A 104 -11.81 -7.30 27.85
C GLN A 104 -11.62 -7.34 26.33
N SER A 105 -12.45 -8.09 25.60
CA SER A 105 -12.31 -8.25 24.16
C SER A 105 -12.47 -6.91 23.41
N LEU A 106 -13.42 -6.10 23.84
CA LEU A 106 -13.71 -4.79 23.26
C LEU A 106 -12.61 -3.77 23.58
N THR A 107 -12.07 -3.79 24.79
CA THR A 107 -10.97 -2.89 25.18
C THR A 107 -9.65 -3.29 24.53
N THR A 108 -9.37 -4.57 24.33
CA THR A 108 -8.23 -5.05 23.53
C THR A 108 -8.34 -4.60 22.07
N TYR A 109 -9.53 -4.74 21.46
CA TYR A 109 -9.80 -4.21 20.12
C TYR A 109 -9.52 -2.70 20.05
N LEU A 110 -10.06 -1.93 21.00
CA LEU A 110 -9.93 -0.47 21.02
C LEU A 110 -8.48 -0.02 21.28
N ALA A 111 -7.70 -0.79 22.04
CA ALA A 111 -6.29 -0.53 22.27
C ALA A 111 -5.45 -0.65 20.99
N GLU A 112 -5.66 -1.70 20.20
CA GLU A 112 -5.00 -1.83 18.89
C GLU A 112 -5.51 -0.77 17.90
N ALA A 113 -6.82 -0.52 17.88
CA ALA A 113 -7.44 0.52 17.06
C ALA A 113 -6.82 1.91 17.31
N GLN A 114 -6.52 2.22 18.59
CA GLN A 114 -5.86 3.47 18.99
C GLN A 114 -4.45 3.63 18.39
N GLY A 115 -3.72 2.53 18.14
CA GLY A 115 -2.43 2.56 17.46
C GLY A 115 -2.50 2.69 15.94
N ASN A 116 -3.68 2.42 15.35
CA ASN A 116 -3.86 2.43 13.89
C ASN A 116 -4.13 3.82 13.33
N LEU A 117 -4.84 4.70 14.06
CA LEU A 117 -5.11 6.07 13.60
C LEU A 117 -3.99 7.04 14.01
N PRO A 118 -3.80 8.15 13.27
CA PRO A 118 -2.86 9.19 13.69
C PRO A 118 -3.18 9.72 15.10
N PRO A 119 -2.17 10.08 15.90
CA PRO A 119 -2.40 10.57 17.27
C PRO A 119 -3.31 11.80 17.34
N HIS A 120 -3.27 12.68 16.33
CA HIS A 120 -4.06 13.91 16.25
C HIS A 120 -5.46 13.72 15.66
N HIS A 121 -5.83 12.51 15.25
CA HIS A 121 -7.16 12.26 14.70
C HIS A 121 -8.23 12.44 15.79
N PRO A 122 -9.40 13.06 15.50
CA PRO A 122 -10.45 13.30 16.50
C PRO A 122 -10.87 12.04 17.28
N TRP A 123 -10.98 10.91 16.58
CA TRP A 123 -11.28 9.63 17.22
C TRP A 123 -10.18 9.16 18.20
N SER A 124 -8.90 9.40 17.92
CA SER A 124 -7.79 9.03 18.82
C SER A 124 -7.86 9.79 20.14
N ASN A 125 -8.23 11.07 20.08
CA ASN A 125 -8.48 11.90 21.27
C ASN A 125 -9.70 11.40 22.06
N ALA A 126 -10.80 11.08 21.36
CA ALA A 126 -12.00 10.52 21.97
C ALA A 126 -11.70 9.17 22.64
N ALA A 127 -10.89 8.31 22.01
CA ALA A 127 -10.46 7.04 22.58
C ALA A 127 -9.60 7.22 23.84
N ALA A 128 -8.68 8.19 23.86
CA ALA A 128 -7.90 8.50 25.05
C ALA A 128 -8.76 9.05 26.21
N ALA A 129 -9.81 9.83 25.91
CA ALA A 129 -10.77 10.27 26.92
C ALA A 129 -11.62 9.11 27.45
N ALA A 130 -12.18 8.30 26.55
CA ALA A 130 -12.99 7.14 26.89
C ALA A 130 -12.22 6.10 27.72
N ARG A 131 -10.92 5.89 27.42
CA ARG A 131 -10.04 5.02 28.20
C ARG A 131 -9.93 5.48 29.64
N ARG A 132 -9.63 6.76 29.87
CA ARG A 132 -9.54 7.35 31.22
C ARG A 132 -10.87 7.23 31.96
N THR A 133 -11.97 7.64 31.33
CA THR A 133 -13.31 7.54 31.91
C THR A 133 -13.68 6.10 32.28
N LEU A 134 -13.37 5.12 31.43
CA LEU A 134 -13.65 3.72 31.71
C LEU A 134 -12.85 3.20 32.90
N ILE A 135 -11.55 3.50 32.98
CA ILE A 135 -10.71 3.08 34.10
C ILE A 135 -11.21 3.68 35.42
N ASP A 136 -11.59 4.95 35.42
CA ASP A 136 -12.14 5.62 36.60
C ASP A 136 -13.49 5.01 37.04
N GLU A 137 -14.39 4.73 36.10
CA GLU A 137 -15.68 4.09 36.39
C GLU A 137 -15.52 2.65 36.90
N VAL A 138 -14.60 1.87 36.33
CA VAL A 138 -14.27 0.51 36.79
C VAL A 138 -13.71 0.53 38.21
N ARG A 139 -12.84 1.51 38.53
CA ARG A 139 -12.31 1.69 39.89
C ARG A 139 -13.41 2.09 40.88
N ARG A 140 -14.31 3.00 40.50
CA ARG A 140 -15.48 3.40 41.30
C ARG A 140 -16.43 2.23 41.55
N PHE A 141 -16.68 1.42 40.53
CA PHE A 141 -17.45 0.19 40.62
C PHE A 141 -16.83 -0.79 41.63
N GLY A 142 -15.51 -1.03 41.52
CA GLY A 142 -14.78 -1.91 42.43
C GLY A 142 -14.83 -1.47 43.91
N ARG A 143 -14.84 -0.16 44.18
CA ARG A 143 -15.01 0.39 45.54
C ARG A 143 -16.45 0.33 46.07
N GLY A 144 -17.43 0.09 45.20
CA GLY A 144 -18.85 0.23 45.56
C GLY A 144 -19.27 1.69 45.77
N ALA A 145 -18.67 2.63 45.04
CA ALA A 145 -19.01 4.05 45.12
C ALA A 145 -20.49 4.27 44.73
N ALA A 146 -21.18 5.14 45.46
CA ALA A 146 -22.55 5.52 45.12
C ALA A 146 -22.60 6.14 43.71
N GLY A 147 -23.57 5.70 42.92
CA GLY A 147 -23.75 6.18 41.54
C GLY A 147 -22.71 5.67 40.53
N ALA A 148 -21.93 4.63 40.86
CA ALA A 148 -21.09 3.96 39.88
C ALA A 148 -21.93 3.53 38.67
N ARG A 149 -21.43 3.80 37.45
CA ARG A 149 -22.19 3.48 36.24
C ARG A 149 -22.36 1.97 36.08
N PRO A 150 -23.52 1.50 35.58
CA PRO A 150 -23.72 0.08 35.34
C PRO A 150 -22.86 -0.40 34.17
N GLU A 151 -22.47 -1.68 34.21
CA GLU A 151 -21.71 -2.37 33.15
C GLU A 151 -22.29 -2.17 31.74
N THR A 152 -23.62 -2.21 31.62
CA THR A 152 -24.31 -2.06 30.34
C THR A 152 -24.09 -0.68 29.72
N ALA A 153 -24.01 0.37 30.55
CA ALA A 153 -23.73 1.72 30.08
C ALA A 153 -22.27 1.85 29.62
N MET A 154 -21.32 1.31 30.38
CA MET A 154 -19.90 1.30 29.99
C MET A 154 -19.68 0.53 28.69
N THR A 155 -20.29 -0.65 28.56
CA THR A 155 -20.23 -1.47 27.33
C THR A 155 -20.85 -0.75 26.15
N GLY A 156 -21.98 -0.08 26.35
CA GLY A 156 -22.64 0.73 25.31
C GLY A 156 -21.76 1.87 24.80
N ASP A 157 -21.02 2.55 25.69
CA ASP A 157 -20.09 3.62 25.32
C ASP A 157 -18.93 3.08 24.46
N LEU A 158 -18.35 1.95 24.88
CA LEU A 158 -17.26 1.30 24.14
C LEU A 158 -17.70 0.80 22.77
N GLN A 159 -18.93 0.27 22.66
CA GLN A 159 -19.46 -0.19 21.38
C GLN A 159 -19.70 0.98 20.42
N ARG A 160 -20.19 2.12 20.92
CA ARG A 160 -20.30 3.34 20.11
C ARG A 160 -18.92 3.81 19.62
N LEU A 161 -17.94 3.87 20.52
CA LEU A 161 -16.57 4.25 20.16
C LEU A 161 -15.96 3.29 19.12
N LYS A 162 -16.23 1.99 19.21
CA LYS A 162 -15.82 1.01 18.20
C LYS A 162 -16.49 1.26 16.85
N ASN A 163 -17.77 1.62 16.82
CA ASN A 163 -18.47 1.92 15.57
C ASN A 163 -17.91 3.20 14.93
N ASP A 164 -17.63 4.23 15.73
CA ASP A 164 -16.99 5.46 15.28
C ASP A 164 -15.60 5.21 14.70
N TYR A 165 -14.85 4.27 15.30
CA TYR A 165 -13.56 3.81 14.77
C TYR A 165 -13.71 3.20 13.38
N ILE A 166 -14.65 2.25 13.23
CA ILE A 166 -14.86 1.54 11.97
C ILE A 166 -15.20 2.52 10.86
N ALA A 167 -16.06 3.50 11.14
CA ALA A 167 -16.40 4.57 10.20
C ALA A 167 -15.17 5.40 9.82
N ALA A 168 -14.40 5.88 10.80
CA ALA A 168 -13.19 6.68 10.57
C ALA A 168 -12.13 5.91 9.76
N TYR A 169 -11.86 4.66 10.13
CA TYR A 169 -10.92 3.79 9.43
C TYR A 169 -11.38 3.52 8.00
N ALA A 170 -12.68 3.26 7.78
CA ALA A 170 -13.22 3.00 6.46
C ALA A 170 -13.10 4.21 5.52
N THR A 171 -13.31 5.42 6.02
CA THR A 171 -13.07 6.65 5.26
C THR A 171 -11.61 6.76 4.83
N LEU A 172 -10.67 6.69 5.78
CA LEU A 172 -9.24 6.79 5.51
C LEU A 172 -8.76 5.68 4.57
N HIS A 173 -9.27 4.45 4.73
CA HIS A 173 -8.95 3.33 3.85
C HIS A 173 -9.44 3.59 2.41
N ARG A 174 -10.69 4.02 2.22
CA ARG A 174 -11.24 4.30 0.89
C ARG A 174 -10.53 5.45 0.20
N GLU A 175 -10.02 6.41 0.96
CA GLU A 175 -9.18 7.48 0.42
C GLU A 175 -7.81 6.96 0.01
N ALA A 176 -7.16 6.15 0.83
CA ALA A 176 -5.77 5.77 0.63
C ALA A 176 -5.55 4.54 -0.28
N VAL A 177 -6.57 3.72 -0.52
CA VAL A 177 -6.45 2.40 -1.14
C VAL A 177 -7.49 2.21 -2.24
N LEU A 178 -7.08 1.70 -3.40
CA LEU A 178 -7.99 1.40 -4.51
C LEU A 178 -8.94 0.26 -4.15
N GLY A 179 -10.24 0.53 -4.25
CA GLY A 179 -11.29 -0.49 -4.18
C GLY A 179 -11.44 -1.28 -5.48
N ALA A 180 -12.43 -2.17 -5.53
CA ALA A 180 -12.65 -3.04 -6.69
C ALA A 180 -12.90 -2.30 -8.01
N GLY A 181 -13.64 -1.18 -7.96
CA GLY A 181 -13.94 -0.34 -9.12
C GLY A 181 -12.71 0.42 -9.63
N ASP A 182 -11.96 1.08 -8.74
CA ASP A 182 -10.77 1.81 -9.16
C ASP A 182 -9.63 0.89 -9.60
N ASP A 183 -9.54 -0.31 -9.04
CA ASP A 183 -8.59 -1.32 -9.51
C ASP A 183 -8.96 -1.86 -10.90
N GLU A 184 -10.25 -1.94 -11.26
CA GLU A 184 -10.66 -2.22 -12.65
C GLU A 184 -10.21 -1.09 -13.59
N ARG A 185 -10.37 0.17 -13.18
CA ARG A 185 -9.88 1.32 -13.94
C ARG A 185 -8.36 1.27 -14.13
N ARG A 186 -7.61 0.91 -13.07
CA ARG A 186 -6.17 0.71 -13.14
C ARG A 186 -5.79 -0.40 -14.13
N ARG A 187 -6.50 -1.53 -14.11
CA ARG A 187 -6.29 -2.60 -15.09
C ARG A 187 -6.54 -2.11 -16.53
N GLY A 188 -7.59 -1.32 -16.74
CA GLY A 188 -7.83 -0.66 -18.02
C GLY A 188 -6.64 0.19 -18.51
N LEU A 189 -5.95 0.89 -17.61
CA LEU A 189 -4.76 1.68 -17.95
C LEU A 189 -3.55 0.82 -18.34
N TYR A 190 -3.41 -0.40 -17.81
CA TYR A 190 -2.35 -1.32 -18.24
C TYR A 190 -2.57 -1.84 -19.67
N ASP A 191 -3.83 -2.00 -20.06
CA ASP A 191 -4.21 -2.43 -21.41
C ASP A 191 -4.44 -1.28 -22.39
N ASP A 192 -4.24 -0.04 -21.95
CA ASP A 192 -4.56 1.16 -22.69
C ASP A 192 -3.73 1.27 -23.99
N PRO A 193 -4.35 1.58 -25.14
CA PRO A 193 -3.65 1.73 -26.40
C PRO A 193 -2.54 2.80 -26.36
N ARG A 194 -2.71 3.90 -25.61
CA ARG A 194 -1.69 4.95 -25.44
C ARG A 194 -0.42 4.37 -24.80
N LEU A 195 -0.59 3.55 -23.76
CA LEU A 195 0.54 2.92 -23.07
C LEU A 195 1.27 1.95 -24.01
N LYS A 196 0.53 1.12 -24.76
CA LYS A 196 1.09 0.20 -25.77
C LYS A 196 1.85 0.95 -26.87
N ALA A 197 1.31 2.07 -27.34
CA ALA A 197 1.98 2.94 -28.28
C ALA A 197 3.28 3.53 -27.70
N MET A 198 3.25 4.00 -26.46
CA MET A 198 4.44 4.50 -25.77
C MET A 198 5.52 3.42 -25.60
N ASP A 199 5.15 2.20 -25.24
CA ASP A 199 6.08 1.07 -25.15
C ASP A 199 6.74 0.76 -26.49
N ALA A 200 5.98 0.79 -27.58
CA ALA A 200 6.54 0.61 -28.92
C ALA A 200 7.47 1.78 -29.32
N MET A 201 7.08 3.03 -29.03
CA MET A 201 7.92 4.21 -29.29
C MET A 201 9.22 4.18 -28.46
N ALA A 202 9.19 3.65 -27.24
CA ALA A 202 10.36 3.54 -26.37
C ALA A 202 11.47 2.64 -26.95
N THR A 203 11.14 1.76 -27.90
CA THR A 203 12.14 0.92 -28.61
C THR A 203 12.96 1.70 -29.64
N ILE A 204 12.55 2.93 -29.99
CA ILE A 204 13.24 3.80 -30.93
C ILE A 204 14.42 4.45 -30.19
N ASP A 205 15.63 3.92 -30.39
CA ASP A 205 16.88 4.24 -29.65
C ASP A 205 17.17 5.75 -29.43
N LEU A 206 16.66 6.64 -30.29
CA LEU A 206 16.91 8.07 -30.22
C LEU A 206 16.09 8.81 -29.14
N LEU A 207 15.10 8.16 -28.52
CA LEU A 207 14.27 8.75 -27.47
C LEU A 207 14.78 8.49 -26.05
N GLY A 208 16.04 8.03 -25.88
CA GLY A 208 16.60 7.60 -24.58
C GLY A 208 16.55 8.60 -23.42
N LYS A 209 16.22 9.88 -23.66
CA LYS A 209 15.97 10.87 -22.60
C LYS A 209 14.56 10.82 -22.01
N ASN A 210 13.58 10.29 -22.74
CA ASN A 210 12.18 10.35 -22.35
C ASN A 210 11.71 9.06 -21.66
N THR A 211 12.43 7.94 -21.82
CA THR A 211 12.08 6.63 -21.21
C THR A 211 11.92 6.69 -19.69
N GLY A 212 12.68 7.55 -19.00
CA GLY A 212 12.54 7.77 -17.55
C GLY A 212 11.18 8.34 -17.13
N GLU A 213 10.50 9.12 -17.98
CA GLU A 213 9.16 9.63 -17.68
C GLU A 213 8.09 8.53 -17.73
N LEU A 214 8.22 7.60 -18.69
CA LEU A 214 7.36 6.44 -18.84
C LEU A 214 7.60 5.44 -17.69
N ASP A 215 8.86 5.18 -17.35
CA ASP A 215 9.19 4.30 -16.21
C ASP A 215 8.69 4.90 -14.88
N GLY A 216 8.86 6.21 -14.69
CA GLY A 216 8.30 6.91 -13.53
C GLY A 216 6.77 6.85 -13.48
N TRP A 217 6.09 6.87 -14.63
CA TRP A 217 4.64 6.65 -14.70
C TRP A 217 4.26 5.21 -14.32
N LYS A 218 4.99 4.20 -14.86
CA LYS A 218 4.77 2.78 -14.57
C LYS A 218 4.98 2.43 -13.10
N GLU A 219 5.99 3.03 -12.47
CA GLU A 219 6.24 2.86 -11.05
C GLU A 219 5.14 3.54 -10.22
N ALA A 220 4.74 4.76 -10.59
CA ALA A 220 3.67 5.47 -9.89
C ALA A 220 2.36 4.68 -9.88
N ILE A 221 1.89 4.17 -11.02
CA ILE A 221 0.64 3.39 -11.11
C ILE A 221 0.72 2.06 -10.34
N ARG A 222 1.90 1.42 -10.30
CA ARG A 222 2.14 0.18 -9.54
C ARG A 222 2.16 0.41 -8.03
N SER A 223 2.67 1.55 -7.59
CA SER A 223 2.82 1.87 -6.17
C SER A 223 1.49 2.13 -5.44
N ILE A 224 0.40 2.36 -6.18
CA ILE A 224 -0.91 2.64 -5.59
C ILE A 224 -1.45 1.36 -4.92
N PRO A 225 -1.70 1.38 -3.60
CA PRO A 225 -2.17 0.20 -2.88
C PRO A 225 -3.59 -0.18 -3.31
N THR A 226 -3.95 -1.46 -3.12
CA THR A 226 -5.24 -2.00 -3.56
C THR A 226 -5.80 -2.97 -2.53
N CYS A 227 -7.12 -2.93 -2.34
CA CYS A 227 -7.84 -3.84 -1.46
C CYS A 227 -9.27 -4.02 -1.98
N ARG A 228 -9.49 -5.09 -2.76
CA ARG A 228 -10.79 -5.37 -3.39
C ARG A 228 -11.83 -5.93 -2.41
N GLU A 229 -11.38 -6.56 -1.34
CA GLU A 229 -12.24 -7.25 -0.36
C GLU A 229 -12.64 -6.37 0.82
N PHE A 230 -12.25 -5.09 0.82
CA PHE A 230 -12.54 -4.22 1.95
C PHE A 230 -14.04 -4.03 2.17
N HIS A 231 -14.48 -4.28 3.41
CA HIS A 231 -15.76 -3.86 3.94
C HIS A 231 -15.65 -3.64 5.46
N GLU A 232 -16.55 -2.86 6.04
CA GLU A 232 -16.56 -2.49 7.46
C GLU A 232 -16.59 -3.70 8.39
N GLY A 233 -17.23 -4.79 7.96
CA GLY A 233 -17.28 -6.06 8.72
C GLY A 233 -15.89 -6.68 8.98
N LEU A 234 -14.93 -6.52 8.07
CA LEU A 234 -13.55 -6.97 8.32
C LEU A 234 -12.94 -6.18 9.48
N VAL A 235 -13.10 -4.86 9.45
CA VAL A 235 -12.59 -3.96 10.49
C VAL A 235 -13.32 -4.21 11.82
N ALA A 236 -14.62 -4.50 11.79
CA ALA A 236 -15.37 -4.85 12.98
C ALA A 236 -14.84 -6.10 13.69
N SER A 237 -14.24 -7.04 12.95
CA SER A 237 -13.64 -8.27 13.48
C SER A 237 -12.17 -8.10 13.91
N SER A 238 -11.41 -7.24 13.22
CA SER A 238 -10.01 -6.95 13.51
C SER A 238 -9.74 -5.46 13.26
N PRO A 239 -9.13 -4.72 14.20
CA PRO A 239 -8.89 -3.27 14.05
C PRO A 239 -8.10 -2.90 12.80
N THR A 240 -7.26 -3.81 12.30
CA THR A 240 -6.50 -3.60 11.06
C THR A 240 -7.13 -4.44 9.95
N CYS A 241 -7.31 -3.87 8.75
CA CYS A 241 -7.80 -4.63 7.60
C CYS A 241 -6.91 -5.87 7.37
N PRO A 242 -7.46 -7.10 7.41
CA PRO A 242 -6.68 -8.32 7.28
C PRO A 242 -6.17 -8.57 5.86
N SER A 243 -6.80 -7.96 4.84
CA SER A 243 -6.47 -8.19 3.43
C SER A 243 -5.28 -7.34 2.97
N CYS A 244 -5.22 -6.06 3.37
CA CYS A 244 -4.18 -5.12 2.92
C CYS A 244 -3.26 -4.59 4.03
N HIS A 245 -3.58 -4.89 5.30
CA HIS A 245 -2.84 -4.44 6.49
C HIS A 245 -2.61 -2.93 6.56
N TYR A 246 -3.53 -2.14 5.98
CA TYR A 246 -3.41 -0.69 5.96
C TYR A 246 -3.45 -0.10 7.37
N ARG A 247 -2.45 0.73 7.71
CA ARG A 247 -2.37 1.46 8.98
C ARG A 247 -2.28 2.96 8.70
N PRO A 248 -3.36 3.73 8.92
CA PRO A 248 -3.39 5.17 8.69
C PRO A 248 -2.26 5.95 9.39
N SER A 249 -1.84 5.52 10.59
CA SER A 249 -0.74 6.14 11.34
C SER A 249 0.63 6.01 10.64
N GLN A 250 0.82 4.98 9.82
CA GLN A 250 2.08 4.69 9.12
C GLN A 250 2.08 5.13 7.66
N ARG A 251 0.89 5.21 7.04
CA ARG A 251 0.72 5.56 5.62
C ARG A 251 -0.29 6.69 5.48
N GLN A 252 0.21 7.90 5.66
CA GLN A 252 -0.54 9.10 5.31
C GLN A 252 -0.44 9.33 3.81
N THR A 253 -1.58 9.51 3.16
CA THR A 253 -1.65 9.85 1.75
C THR A 253 -1.90 11.35 1.60
N SER A 254 -1.11 12.01 0.77
CA SER A 254 -1.31 13.43 0.45
C SER A 254 -2.52 13.66 -0.46
N SER A 255 -3.00 12.63 -1.13
CA SER A 255 -4.13 12.68 -2.04
C SER A 255 -4.86 11.33 -2.10
N PRO A 256 -6.17 11.31 -2.38
CA PRO A 256 -6.90 10.07 -2.54
C PRO A 256 -6.33 9.22 -3.69
N ALA A 257 -6.25 7.90 -3.50
CA ALA A 257 -5.72 6.94 -4.45
C ALA A 257 -6.47 6.98 -5.79
N ALA A 258 -7.80 7.13 -5.78
CA ALA A 258 -8.59 7.30 -6.99
C ALA A 258 -8.24 8.59 -7.76
N SER A 259 -7.92 9.68 -7.05
CA SER A 259 -7.47 10.94 -7.66
C SER A 259 -6.06 10.82 -8.23
N ILE A 260 -5.16 10.10 -7.55
CA ILE A 260 -3.82 9.79 -8.07
C ILE A 260 -3.96 8.99 -9.36
N LEU A 261 -4.84 7.98 -9.39
CA LEU A 261 -5.09 7.18 -10.59
C LEU A 261 -5.63 8.01 -11.75
N ALA A 262 -6.58 8.91 -11.50
CA ALA A 262 -7.09 9.83 -12.51
C ALA A 262 -6.01 10.78 -13.05
N ASN A 263 -5.16 11.31 -12.17
CA ASN A 263 -4.04 12.16 -12.60
C ASN A 263 -3.02 11.39 -13.45
N LEU A 264 -2.80 10.10 -13.16
CA LEU A 264 -1.94 9.26 -14.00
C LEU A 264 -2.54 9.02 -15.39
N ASP A 265 -3.86 8.90 -15.50
CA ASP A 265 -4.54 8.83 -16.80
C ASP A 265 -4.33 10.11 -17.62
N ASP A 266 -4.55 11.29 -17.02
CA ASP A 266 -4.30 12.59 -17.67
C ASP A 266 -2.82 12.76 -18.06
N ARG A 267 -1.92 12.33 -17.18
CA ARG A 267 -0.48 12.36 -17.44
C ARG A 267 -0.10 11.40 -18.57
N LEU A 268 -0.74 10.24 -18.69
CA LEU A 268 -0.52 9.31 -19.80
C LEU A 268 -0.90 9.96 -21.13
N THR A 269 -2.04 10.66 -21.21
CA THR A 269 -2.45 11.45 -22.38
C THR A 269 -1.38 12.47 -22.76
N THR A 270 -0.93 13.25 -21.78
CA THR A 270 0.06 14.32 -22.00
C THR A 270 1.40 13.76 -22.47
N LEU A 271 1.90 12.70 -21.82
CA LEU A 271 3.15 12.04 -22.19
C LEU A 271 3.07 11.47 -23.61
N HIS A 272 1.99 10.77 -23.92
CA HIS A 272 1.76 10.17 -25.23
C HIS A 272 1.78 11.23 -26.35
N ALA A 273 1.01 12.32 -26.20
CA ALA A 273 0.96 13.39 -27.18
C ALA A 273 2.33 14.09 -27.36
N ASN A 274 3.06 14.33 -26.27
CA ASN A 274 4.39 14.94 -26.33
C ASN A 274 5.41 14.05 -27.04
N TRP A 275 5.37 12.74 -26.80
CA TRP A 275 6.27 11.79 -27.46
C TRP A 275 5.98 11.70 -28.96
N ARG A 276 4.70 11.65 -29.35
CA ARG A 276 4.31 11.66 -30.77
C ARG A 276 4.81 12.92 -31.48
N ARG A 277 4.63 14.09 -30.85
CA ARG A 277 5.13 15.37 -31.39
C ARG A 277 6.64 15.41 -31.51
N ALA A 278 7.37 14.92 -30.52
CA ALA A 278 8.82 14.83 -30.56
C ALA A 278 9.30 13.90 -31.69
N LEU A 279 8.68 12.73 -31.84
CA LEU A 279 8.98 11.80 -32.93
C LEU A 279 8.69 12.40 -34.30
N ARG A 280 7.53 13.04 -34.47
CA ARG A 280 7.15 13.75 -35.70
C ARG A 280 8.19 14.79 -36.08
N SER A 281 8.56 15.66 -35.14
CA SER A 281 9.59 16.68 -35.35
C SER A 281 10.93 16.09 -35.80
N ASN A 282 11.36 14.97 -35.19
CA ASN A 282 12.58 14.28 -35.60
C ASN A 282 12.46 13.64 -37.00
N LEU A 283 11.32 13.04 -37.32
CA LEU A 283 11.04 12.40 -38.62
C LEU A 283 10.89 13.42 -39.76
N GLU A 284 10.49 14.65 -39.45
CA GLU A 284 10.37 15.77 -40.39
C GLU A 284 11.71 16.51 -40.63
N SER A 285 12.76 16.17 -39.88
CA SER A 285 14.10 16.73 -40.11
C SER A 285 14.62 16.40 -41.52
N ASP A 286 15.49 17.27 -42.07
CA ASP A 286 16.03 17.07 -43.43
C ASP A 286 16.76 15.72 -43.57
N ALA A 287 17.51 15.31 -42.54
CA ALA A 287 18.22 14.03 -42.52
C ALA A 287 17.27 12.84 -42.53
N ALA A 288 16.20 12.88 -41.72
CA ALA A 288 15.21 11.81 -41.68
C ALA A 288 14.41 11.75 -42.99
N ARG A 289 14.05 12.89 -43.59
CA ARG A 289 13.40 12.94 -44.91
C ARG A 289 14.26 12.36 -46.03
N ALA A 290 15.57 12.64 -46.01
CA ALA A 290 16.52 12.04 -46.96
C ALA A 290 16.60 10.51 -46.78
N SER A 291 16.69 10.04 -45.53
CA SER A 291 16.67 8.61 -45.20
C SER A 291 15.38 7.93 -45.67
N LEU A 292 14.22 8.53 -45.41
CA LEU A 292 12.91 8.01 -45.85
C LEU A 292 12.77 7.93 -47.37
N ALA A 293 13.41 8.84 -48.13
CA ALA A 293 13.44 8.75 -49.59
C ALA A 293 14.16 7.48 -50.07
N ASN A 294 15.11 6.96 -49.28
CA ASN A 294 15.85 5.73 -49.53
C ASN A 294 15.17 4.46 -48.97
N MET A 295 13.93 4.56 -48.45
CA MET A 295 13.17 3.45 -47.82
C MET A 295 11.82 3.14 -48.51
N PRO A 296 11.75 2.89 -49.83
CA PRO A 296 10.47 2.81 -50.55
C PRO A 296 9.50 1.71 -50.06
N MET A 297 10.02 0.61 -49.50
CA MET A 297 9.19 -0.50 -48.99
C MET A 297 8.75 -0.33 -47.54
N GLU A 298 9.53 0.39 -46.73
CA GLU A 298 9.34 0.50 -45.27
C GLU A 298 8.75 1.87 -44.87
N ARG A 299 8.55 2.77 -45.83
CA ARG A 299 8.11 4.15 -45.58
C ARG A 299 6.62 4.27 -45.21
N ALA A 300 5.76 3.38 -45.70
CA ALA A 300 4.31 3.51 -45.54
C ALA A 300 3.83 3.64 -44.06
N PRO A 301 4.35 2.86 -43.08
CA PRO A 301 4.03 3.05 -41.67
C PRO A 301 4.42 4.43 -41.12
N VAL A 302 5.52 5.02 -41.61
CA VAL A 302 5.97 6.35 -41.16
C VAL A 302 5.09 7.44 -41.76
N ASP A 303 4.77 7.37 -43.05
CA ASP A 303 3.86 8.33 -43.69
C ASP A 303 2.46 8.29 -43.03
N ALA A 304 1.96 7.09 -42.69
CA ALA A 304 0.69 6.93 -41.98
C ALA A 304 0.73 7.57 -40.57
N PHE A 305 1.83 7.42 -39.84
CA PHE A 305 2.02 8.08 -38.56
C PHE A 305 2.06 9.61 -38.69
N LEU A 306 2.78 10.13 -39.70
CA LEU A 306 2.87 11.56 -39.98
C LEU A 306 1.53 12.15 -40.44
N ALA A 307 0.64 11.36 -41.05
CA ALA A 307 -0.72 11.80 -41.38
C ALA A 307 -1.67 11.82 -40.17
N GLY A 308 -1.42 10.99 -39.15
CA GLY A 308 -2.24 10.91 -37.94
C GLY A 308 -2.09 12.13 -37.01
N SER A 309 -3.02 12.31 -36.07
CA SER A 309 -2.93 13.37 -35.05
C SER A 309 -1.95 13.01 -33.93
N ASP A 310 -1.56 13.99 -33.11
CA ASP A 310 -0.71 13.75 -31.93
C ASP A 310 -1.47 13.01 -30.80
N ASP A 311 -2.81 13.00 -30.84
CA ASP A 311 -3.65 12.33 -29.84
C ASP A 311 -4.10 10.92 -30.26
N ASP A 312 -3.78 10.49 -31.50
CA ASP A 312 -4.12 9.16 -31.99
C ASP A 312 -3.38 8.08 -31.17
N PRO A 313 -4.10 7.26 -30.39
CA PRO A 313 -3.48 6.32 -29.46
C PRO A 313 -2.96 5.06 -30.16
N THR A 314 -3.12 4.96 -31.49
CA THR A 314 -2.67 3.82 -32.29
C THR A 314 -1.37 4.13 -33.02
N LEU A 315 -0.57 3.08 -33.23
CA LEU A 315 0.61 3.13 -34.07
C LEU A 315 0.43 2.18 -35.26
N PRO A 316 0.83 2.61 -36.47
CA PRO A 316 0.86 1.73 -37.62
C PRO A 316 1.75 0.50 -37.38
N ALA A 317 1.35 -0.65 -37.91
CA ALA A 317 2.14 -1.87 -37.81
C ALA A 317 3.53 -1.68 -38.43
N GLY A 318 4.59 -2.11 -37.73
CA GLY A 318 5.97 -1.95 -38.17
C GLY A 318 6.55 -0.54 -38.02
N PHE A 319 5.78 0.44 -37.49
CA PHE A 319 6.21 1.82 -37.35
C PHE A 319 7.53 1.97 -36.58
N ALA A 320 7.68 1.33 -35.41
CA ALA A 320 8.87 1.50 -34.57
C ALA A 320 10.17 1.11 -35.31
N ASN A 321 10.15 0.03 -36.08
CA ASN A 321 11.29 -0.41 -36.89
C ASN A 321 11.58 0.60 -38.01
N ALA A 322 10.55 0.99 -38.76
CA ALA A 322 10.69 1.93 -39.86
C ALA A 322 11.18 3.31 -39.39
N ALA A 323 10.63 3.81 -38.28
CA ALA A 323 11.06 5.06 -37.66
C ALA A 323 12.50 4.98 -37.14
N THR A 324 12.90 3.87 -36.52
CA THR A 324 14.30 3.66 -36.09
C THR A 324 15.25 3.68 -37.26
N THR A 325 14.94 2.98 -38.35
CA THR A 325 15.75 2.99 -39.56
C THR A 325 15.82 4.38 -40.19
N ALA A 326 14.68 5.07 -40.30
CA ALA A 326 14.61 6.42 -40.85
C ALA A 326 15.50 7.39 -40.06
N LEU A 327 15.40 7.37 -38.73
CA LEU A 327 16.10 8.31 -37.85
C LEU A 327 17.59 7.98 -37.64
N ARG A 328 18.02 6.73 -37.82
CA ARG A 328 19.45 6.36 -37.84
C ARG A 328 20.18 6.91 -39.07
N GLY A 329 19.43 7.23 -40.12
CA GLY A 329 19.96 7.72 -41.39
C GLY A 329 20.40 6.58 -42.31
N LEU A 330 19.87 6.56 -43.53
CA LEU A 330 20.28 5.65 -44.59
C LEU A 330 20.92 6.41 -45.76
N GLU A 331 22.12 5.99 -46.11
CA GLU A 331 22.84 6.44 -47.30
C GLU A 331 22.47 5.56 -48.50
N ALA A 332 22.08 6.16 -49.61
CA ALA A 332 21.92 5.44 -50.87
C ALA A 332 23.24 5.47 -51.64
N LEU A 333 23.77 4.29 -51.96
CA LEU A 333 24.94 4.14 -52.81
C LEU A 333 24.48 3.66 -54.20
N PRO A 334 24.48 4.53 -55.22
CA PRO A 334 24.13 4.14 -56.58
C PRO A 334 25.26 3.31 -57.19
N ILE A 335 24.89 2.18 -57.79
CA ILE A 335 25.76 1.28 -58.52
C ILE A 335 25.29 1.24 -59.96
N GLN A 336 26.18 1.57 -60.91
CA GLN A 336 25.85 1.44 -62.33
C GLN A 336 25.82 -0.04 -62.72
N VAL A 337 24.78 -0.45 -63.44
CA VAL A 337 24.67 -1.84 -63.92
C VAL A 337 25.85 -2.23 -64.81
N ALA A 338 26.40 -1.28 -65.57
CA ALA A 338 27.62 -1.50 -66.37
C ALA A 338 28.82 -1.92 -65.51
N ASP A 339 29.00 -1.33 -64.33
CA ASP A 339 30.11 -1.65 -63.44
C ASP A 339 29.95 -3.03 -62.81
N VAL A 340 28.71 -3.44 -62.50
CA VAL A 340 28.40 -4.80 -62.04
C VAL A 340 28.75 -5.82 -63.12
N VAL A 341 28.32 -5.57 -64.36
CA VAL A 341 28.61 -6.46 -65.49
C VAL A 341 30.10 -6.54 -65.75
N ALA A 342 30.80 -5.40 -65.78
CA ALA A 342 32.25 -5.36 -65.96
C ALA A 342 33.00 -6.09 -64.84
N ALA A 343 32.52 -6.00 -63.59
CA ALA A 343 33.11 -6.72 -62.46
C ALA A 343 32.92 -8.24 -62.55
N LEU A 344 31.77 -8.70 -63.06
CA LEU A 344 31.50 -10.13 -63.28
C LEU A 344 32.30 -10.70 -64.46
N GLU A 345 32.56 -9.90 -65.48
CA GLU A 345 33.40 -10.24 -66.64
C GLU A 345 34.91 -10.17 -66.33
N ASN A 346 35.29 -9.57 -65.21
CA ASN A 346 36.67 -9.39 -64.82
C ASN A 346 37.36 -10.75 -64.59
N GLY A 347 38.53 -10.96 -65.21
CA GLY A 347 39.20 -12.26 -65.27
C GLY A 347 38.73 -13.19 -66.40
N GLY A 348 37.83 -12.72 -67.27
CA GLY A 348 37.41 -13.40 -68.51
C GLY A 348 36.27 -14.41 -68.33
N LEU A 349 35.65 -14.76 -69.46
CA LEU A 349 34.65 -15.82 -69.61
C LEU A 349 35.17 -16.87 -70.61
N PRO A 350 34.87 -18.17 -70.44
CA PRO A 350 34.02 -18.79 -69.41
C PRO A 350 34.70 -18.94 -68.03
N CYS A 351 33.91 -18.96 -66.95
CA CYS A 351 34.36 -19.18 -65.58
C CYS A 351 33.48 -20.22 -64.85
N THR A 352 33.95 -20.71 -63.69
CA THR A 352 33.19 -21.59 -62.80
C THR A 352 32.18 -20.80 -61.95
N VAL A 353 31.21 -21.52 -61.35
CA VAL A 353 30.17 -20.90 -60.50
C VAL A 353 30.77 -20.22 -59.28
N ASP A 354 31.82 -20.80 -58.70
CA ASP A 354 32.48 -20.25 -57.50
C ASP A 354 33.27 -18.98 -57.86
N GLU A 355 34.00 -18.99 -58.98
CA GLU A 355 34.68 -17.79 -59.49
C GLU A 355 33.70 -16.65 -59.78
N PHE A 356 32.50 -16.96 -60.30
CA PHE A 356 31.48 -15.94 -60.56
C PHE A 356 30.91 -15.31 -59.27
N LYS A 357 30.68 -16.11 -58.22
CA LYS A 357 30.24 -15.61 -56.91
C LYS A 357 31.32 -14.79 -56.22
N ASP A 358 32.57 -15.27 -56.26
CA ASP A 358 33.70 -14.58 -55.64
C ASP A 358 33.92 -13.20 -56.25
N ARG A 359 33.77 -13.07 -57.58
CA ARG A 359 33.83 -11.78 -58.29
C ARG A 359 32.74 -10.81 -57.83
N PHE A 360 31.50 -11.30 -57.67
CA PHE A 360 30.40 -10.48 -57.17
C PHE A 360 30.63 -10.03 -55.72
N ASP A 361 31.05 -10.96 -54.86
CA ASP A 361 31.35 -10.67 -53.46
C ASP A 361 32.51 -9.67 -53.32
N GLU A 362 33.56 -9.80 -54.13
CA GLU A 362 34.67 -8.86 -54.17
C GLU A 362 34.21 -7.46 -54.61
N PHE A 363 33.38 -7.40 -55.66
CA PHE A 363 32.77 -6.15 -56.11
C PHE A 363 31.97 -5.48 -54.99
N VAL A 364 31.05 -6.22 -54.36
CA VAL A 364 30.24 -5.70 -53.25
C VAL A 364 31.12 -5.22 -52.09
N ARG A 365 32.17 -5.97 -51.71
CA ARG A 365 33.12 -5.54 -50.67
C ARG A 365 33.91 -4.29 -51.06
N ALA A 366 34.29 -4.16 -52.32
CA ALA A 366 35.00 -2.99 -52.82
C ALA A 366 34.10 -1.75 -52.84
N THR A 367 32.86 -1.90 -53.33
CA THR A 367 31.84 -0.84 -53.37
C THR A 367 31.42 -0.41 -51.96
N MET A 368 31.30 -1.35 -51.03
CA MET A 368 30.93 -1.07 -49.63
C MET A 368 32.12 -0.60 -48.76
N ARG A 369 33.31 -0.43 -49.32
CA ARG A 369 34.50 -0.06 -48.54
C ARG A 369 34.35 1.36 -47.99
N GLY A 370 34.29 1.48 -46.66
CA GLY A 370 34.11 2.76 -45.96
C GLY A 370 32.65 3.11 -45.65
N HIS A 371 31.70 2.28 -46.08
CA HIS A 371 30.27 2.43 -45.79
C HIS A 371 29.82 1.43 -44.70
N ASP A 372 28.86 1.82 -43.86
CA ASP A 372 28.25 0.92 -42.88
C ASP A 372 27.23 0.00 -43.57
N PRO A 373 27.41 -1.35 -43.54
CA PRO A 373 26.45 -2.28 -44.11
C PRO A 373 25.03 -2.15 -43.55
N ARG A 374 24.86 -1.65 -42.33
CA ARG A 374 23.53 -1.46 -41.71
C ARG A 374 22.87 -0.16 -42.19
N GLY A 375 23.67 0.89 -42.39
CA GLY A 375 23.24 2.24 -42.79
C GLY A 375 23.20 2.51 -44.29
N THR A 376 23.64 1.57 -45.14
CA THR A 376 23.74 1.81 -46.60
C THR A 376 22.71 0.98 -47.36
N ARG A 377 22.11 1.57 -48.40
CA ARG A 377 21.22 0.90 -49.35
C ARG A 377 21.84 0.98 -50.74
N LEU A 378 22.10 -0.18 -51.34
CA LEU A 378 22.61 -0.27 -52.70
C LEU A 378 21.45 -0.10 -53.68
N THR A 379 21.59 0.82 -54.63
CA THR A 379 20.60 1.05 -55.70
C THR A 379 21.24 0.79 -57.05
N LEU A 380 20.53 0.14 -57.97
CA LEU A 380 21.04 -0.13 -59.31
C LEU A 380 20.55 0.94 -60.27
N GLU A 381 21.48 1.68 -60.87
CA GLU A 381 21.19 2.65 -61.92
C GLU A 381 21.46 2.03 -63.30
N ARG A 382 20.46 2.17 -64.18
CA ARG A 382 20.57 1.79 -65.59
C ARG A 382 20.74 3.05 -66.41
N SER A 383 21.73 3.06 -67.32
CA SER A 383 21.87 4.18 -68.24
C SER A 383 20.71 4.19 -69.25
N VAL A 384 20.32 5.37 -69.73
CA VAL A 384 19.21 5.56 -70.68
C VAL A 384 19.40 4.72 -71.97
N ALA A 385 20.65 4.47 -72.38
CA ALA A 385 20.97 3.60 -73.51
C ALA A 385 20.64 2.11 -73.26
N GLN A 386 20.74 1.64 -72.01
CA GLN A 386 20.43 0.25 -71.64
C GLN A 386 18.93 -0.01 -71.48
N ILE A 387 18.15 1.02 -71.14
CA ILE A 387 16.68 0.92 -71.07
C ILE A 387 16.09 0.79 -72.48
N LEU A 388 16.66 1.52 -73.47
CA LEU A 388 16.26 1.44 -74.87
C LEU A 388 16.65 0.10 -75.52
N ALA A 389 17.79 -0.49 -75.15
CA ALA A 389 18.26 -1.76 -75.70
C ALA A 389 17.56 -3.02 -75.12
N ALA A 390 16.77 -2.89 -74.05
CA ALA A 390 16.00 -3.99 -73.46
C ALA A 390 14.50 -3.95 -73.82
N ALA A 391 14.08 -2.93 -74.58
CA ALA A 391 12.72 -2.74 -75.08
C ALA A 391 12.53 -3.20 -76.54
N ASP A 392 13.64 -3.55 -77.22
CA ASP A 392 13.71 -4.34 -78.45
C ASP A 392 14.09 -5.79 -78.12
#